data_AF-A0A9E6CW81-F1
#
_entry.id   AF-A0A9E6CW81-F1
#
_cell.length_a   1.000
_cell.length_b   1.000
_cell.length_c   1.000
_cell.angle_alpha   90.00
_cell.angle_beta   90.00
_cell.angle_gamma   90.00
#
_symmetry.space_group_name_H-M   'P 1'
#
loop_
_entity.id
_entity.type
_entity.pdbx_description
1 polymer ?
#
loop_
_entity_poly.entity_id
_entity_poly.type
_entity_poly.pdbx_seq_one_letter_code
_entity_poly.pdbx_strand_id
1 'polypeptide(L)'
;MRSSSGAVLNIPANAFLDVNGDLVNTHVELAFREFYHPLEFYLAGVPMTYNDNGEEKVFESAGMVELNASADGHELFVNPAQIISVDLISWSKSPEFNLYDLDQATGLWVDQGKDSISVSEKAAELEQLPPIPAMPKVATPYSFKIKDDTNNFPEIDIYERVLFDPVNPSKCGVSNATEMRINLLDSGIFEVISIIDAFGKYQESRCLCYLAFEQGEDYDSALEIYQAKYASLLSEREALADDINLQWDEYQDILDQHRKAQIKSLSGKEKIIRTLSMNKFGFVNCDYPLSYPQGGLLTPYFVDEEQNPITLNEVVLVEQNTNALFRYTSTIKYNPDNENVMWGLTPDNKLAYFKKEDFDLLSKSSKKQTVTMHISEKELLSYEDIMKVLF
;
A
#
# COMPACT_ATOMS: atom_id res chain seq x y z
N MET A 1 -1.12 -15.89 5.56
CA MET A 1 -0.38 -16.52 4.44
C MET A 1 -0.11 -15.43 3.41
N ARG A 2 1.04 -15.43 2.72
CA ARG A 2 1.36 -14.40 1.70
C ARG A 2 1.48 -15.06 0.32
N SER A 3 0.90 -14.43 -0.70
CA SER A 3 1.05 -14.87 -2.10
C SER A 3 2.35 -14.34 -2.72
N SER A 4 2.72 -14.87 -3.89
CA SER A 4 3.88 -14.39 -4.65
C SER A 4 3.73 -12.95 -5.16
N SER A 5 2.48 -12.49 -5.36
CA SER A 5 2.18 -11.14 -5.83
C SER A 5 1.91 -10.15 -4.68
N GLY A 6 2.05 -10.61 -3.43
CA GLY A 6 2.06 -9.76 -2.24
C GLY A 6 0.80 -9.76 -1.39
N ALA A 7 -0.30 -10.33 -1.88
CA ALA A 7 -1.53 -10.42 -1.10
C ALA A 7 -1.33 -11.17 0.21
N VAL A 8 -1.98 -10.71 1.28
CA VAL A 8 -1.97 -11.38 2.57
C VAL A 8 -3.35 -11.97 2.84
N LEU A 9 -3.42 -13.29 2.88
CA LEU A 9 -4.62 -14.03 3.27
C LEU A 9 -4.62 -14.20 4.80
N ASN A 10 -5.59 -13.56 5.44
CA ASN A 10 -5.86 -13.63 6.87
C ASN A 10 -6.97 -14.66 7.11
N ILE A 11 -6.55 -15.87 7.49
CA ILE A 11 -7.46 -17.01 7.68
C ILE A 11 -7.56 -17.28 9.18
N PRO A 12 -8.69 -16.94 9.84
CA PRO A 12 -8.88 -17.24 11.24
C PRO A 12 -9.03 -18.76 11.48
N ALA A 13 -8.85 -19.19 12.73
CA ALA A 13 -9.20 -20.54 13.12
C ALA A 13 -10.69 -20.81 12.86
N ASN A 14 -11.03 -22.03 12.46
CA ASN A 14 -12.41 -22.44 12.18
C ASN A 14 -13.08 -21.68 11.00
N ALA A 15 -12.29 -21.15 10.06
CA ALA A 15 -12.77 -20.43 8.87
C ALA A 15 -13.52 -21.28 7.82
N PHE A 16 -13.46 -22.61 7.92
CA PHE A 16 -13.94 -23.52 6.87
C PHE A 16 -15.03 -24.44 7.40
N LEU A 17 -16.08 -24.58 6.60
CA LEU A 17 -17.21 -25.49 6.81
C LEU A 17 -17.27 -26.53 5.69
N ASP A 18 -17.76 -27.72 6.01
CA ASP A 18 -18.14 -28.72 5.01
C ASP A 18 -19.54 -28.45 4.44
N VAL A 19 -20.02 -29.34 3.55
CA VAL A 19 -21.36 -29.25 2.93
C VAL A 19 -22.52 -29.34 3.93
N ASN A 20 -22.30 -29.91 5.12
CA ASN A 20 -23.29 -30.00 6.18
C ASN A 20 -23.28 -28.78 7.11
N GLY A 21 -22.28 -27.90 6.97
CA GLY A 21 -22.06 -26.74 7.84
C GLY A 21 -21.22 -27.06 9.08
N ASP A 22 -20.54 -28.22 9.10
CA ASP A 22 -19.68 -28.63 10.21
C ASP A 22 -18.25 -28.10 10.04
N LEU A 23 -17.57 -27.82 11.16
CA LEU A 23 -16.19 -27.34 11.13
C LEU A 23 -15.21 -28.37 10.57
N VAL A 24 -14.39 -27.94 9.63
CA VAL A 24 -13.33 -28.78 9.04
C VAL A 24 -12.06 -28.69 9.90
N ASN A 25 -11.61 -29.84 10.40
CA ASN A 25 -10.42 -29.98 11.24
C ASN A 25 -9.29 -30.79 10.57
N THR A 26 -9.44 -31.10 9.27
CA THR A 26 -8.44 -31.80 8.46
C THR A 26 -7.59 -30.81 7.67
N HIS A 27 -6.63 -31.32 6.88
CA HIS A 27 -5.81 -30.48 6.02
C HIS A 27 -6.68 -29.84 4.93
N VAL A 28 -6.56 -28.52 4.79
CA VAL A 28 -7.27 -27.72 3.78
C VAL A 28 -6.30 -27.31 2.69
N GLU A 29 -6.67 -27.59 1.44
CA GLU A 29 -5.99 -27.12 0.25
C GLU A 29 -6.66 -25.83 -0.25
N LEU A 30 -5.85 -24.83 -0.61
CA LEU A 30 -6.33 -23.53 -1.10
C LEU A 30 -5.86 -23.32 -2.54
N ALA A 31 -6.77 -22.89 -3.40
CA ALA A 31 -6.47 -22.37 -4.73
C ALA A 31 -6.75 -20.87 -4.74
N PHE A 32 -5.72 -20.07 -4.98
CA PHE A 32 -5.79 -18.60 -4.91
C PHE A 32 -5.21 -17.97 -6.17
N ARG A 33 -5.92 -17.00 -6.74
CA ARG A 33 -5.48 -16.18 -7.86
C ARG A 33 -5.75 -14.70 -7.58
N GLU A 34 -4.87 -13.85 -8.09
CA GLU A 34 -5.00 -12.40 -8.06
C GLU A 34 -5.06 -11.88 -9.49
N PHE A 35 -5.84 -10.83 -9.71
CA PHE A 35 -6.01 -10.22 -11.02
C PHE A 35 -5.81 -8.71 -10.94
N TYR A 36 -4.88 -8.19 -11.73
CA TYR A 36 -4.45 -6.79 -11.69
C TYR A 36 -4.63 -6.05 -13.00
N HIS A 37 -4.91 -6.75 -14.11
CA HIS A 37 -4.95 -6.16 -15.44
C HIS A 37 -6.19 -6.60 -16.24
N PRO A 38 -6.77 -5.75 -17.12
CA PRO A 38 -7.99 -6.09 -17.85
C PRO A 38 -7.87 -7.33 -18.74
N LEU A 39 -6.67 -7.61 -19.25
CA LEU A 39 -6.40 -8.83 -20.01
C LEU A 39 -6.62 -10.09 -19.17
N GLU A 40 -6.29 -10.06 -17.88
CA GLU A 40 -6.43 -11.21 -16.99
C GLU A 40 -7.91 -11.52 -16.72
N PHE A 41 -8.73 -10.49 -16.51
CA PHE A 41 -10.19 -10.65 -16.40
C PHE A 41 -10.78 -11.25 -17.68
N TYR A 42 -10.32 -10.76 -18.85
CA TYR A 42 -10.75 -11.27 -20.15
C TYR A 42 -10.41 -12.75 -20.34
N LEU A 43 -9.15 -13.14 -20.10
CA LEU A 43 -8.69 -14.52 -20.26
C LEU A 43 -9.31 -15.47 -19.23
N ALA A 44 -9.61 -14.98 -18.04
CA ALA A 44 -10.32 -15.76 -17.01
C ALA A 44 -11.83 -15.89 -17.29
N GLY A 45 -12.36 -15.16 -18.28
CA GLY A 45 -13.78 -15.17 -18.61
C GLY A 45 -14.69 -14.56 -17.54
N VAL A 46 -14.12 -13.68 -16.69
CA VAL A 46 -14.86 -13.05 -15.59
C VAL A 46 -15.78 -11.96 -16.17
N PRO A 47 -17.09 -11.95 -15.82
CA PRO A 47 -17.97 -10.88 -16.24
C PRO A 47 -17.55 -9.57 -15.57
N MET A 48 -17.40 -8.49 -16.33
CA MET A 48 -17.01 -7.16 -15.82
C MET A 48 -18.13 -6.13 -15.95
N THR A 49 -19.37 -6.59 -16.15
CA THR A 49 -20.55 -5.74 -16.25
C THR A 49 -21.38 -5.81 -14.97
N TYR A 50 -22.01 -4.68 -14.63
CA TYR A 50 -22.86 -4.55 -13.46
C TYR A 50 -24.16 -3.83 -13.84
N ASN A 51 -25.29 -4.35 -13.38
CA ASN A 51 -26.58 -3.72 -13.61
C ASN A 51 -26.95 -2.87 -12.40
N ASP A 52 -26.79 -1.57 -12.52
CA ASP A 52 -27.18 -0.60 -11.51
C ASP A 52 -28.58 -0.06 -11.83
N ASN A 53 -29.60 -0.63 -11.20
CA ASN A 53 -31.00 -0.18 -11.31
C ASN A 53 -31.54 -0.09 -12.75
N GLY A 54 -31.14 -1.02 -13.63
CA GLY A 54 -31.54 -1.08 -15.03
C GLY A 54 -30.56 -0.42 -16.00
N GLU A 55 -29.52 0.26 -15.50
CA GLU A 55 -28.42 0.78 -16.30
C GLU A 55 -27.26 -0.22 -16.30
N GLU A 56 -26.82 -0.64 -17.48
CA GLU A 56 -25.60 -1.44 -17.62
C GLU A 56 -24.36 -0.56 -17.46
N LYS A 57 -23.52 -0.93 -16.51
CA LYS A 57 -22.22 -0.33 -16.19
C LYS A 57 -21.11 -1.36 -16.36
N VAL A 58 -19.87 -0.88 -16.38
CA VAL A 58 -18.66 -1.70 -16.43
C VAL A 58 -17.83 -1.44 -15.19
N PHE A 59 -17.26 -2.48 -14.60
CA PHE A 59 -16.39 -2.33 -13.44
C PHE A 59 -14.99 -1.85 -13.85
N GLU A 60 -14.53 -0.80 -13.18
CA GLU A 60 -13.11 -0.55 -12.98
C GLU A 60 -12.67 -1.25 -11.69
N SER A 61 -11.63 -2.06 -11.77
CA SER A 61 -11.15 -2.85 -10.62
C SER A 61 -9.98 -2.18 -9.89
N ALA A 62 -10.09 -2.09 -8.57
CA ALA A 62 -9.00 -1.76 -7.67
C ALA A 62 -8.39 -3.00 -6.98
N GLY A 63 -8.89 -4.19 -7.32
CA GLY A 63 -8.40 -5.46 -6.80
C GLY A 63 -9.40 -6.60 -6.95
N MET A 64 -9.03 -7.64 -7.68
CA MET A 64 -9.85 -8.85 -7.83
C MET A 64 -9.04 -10.08 -7.40
N VAL A 65 -9.73 -11.00 -6.71
CA VAL A 65 -9.17 -12.30 -6.33
C VAL A 65 -10.15 -13.41 -6.63
N GLU A 66 -9.62 -14.62 -6.78
CA GLU A 66 -10.40 -15.85 -6.69
C GLU A 66 -9.79 -16.71 -5.59
N LEU A 67 -10.61 -17.16 -4.64
CA LEU A 67 -10.20 -18.08 -3.59
C LEU A 67 -11.18 -19.25 -3.54
N ASN A 68 -10.65 -20.46 -3.61
CA ASN A 68 -11.38 -21.70 -3.41
C ASN A 68 -10.64 -22.57 -2.38
N ALA A 69 -11.39 -23.41 -1.67
CA ALA A 69 -10.85 -24.32 -0.67
C ALA A 69 -11.46 -25.72 -0.81
N SER A 70 -10.64 -26.73 -0.56
CA SER A 70 -11.06 -28.12 -0.53
C SER A 70 -10.41 -28.88 0.62
N ALA A 71 -11.06 -29.94 1.09
CA ALA A 71 -10.45 -30.93 1.99
C ALA A 71 -10.89 -32.33 1.56
N ASP A 72 -9.96 -33.27 1.56
CA ASP A 72 -10.20 -34.68 1.21
C ASP A 72 -10.96 -34.85 -0.14
N GLY A 73 -10.67 -33.97 -1.10
CA GLY A 73 -11.28 -33.97 -2.44
C GLY A 73 -12.68 -33.35 -2.52
N HIS A 74 -13.19 -32.72 -1.45
CA HIS A 74 -14.49 -32.07 -1.41
C HIS A 74 -14.34 -30.55 -1.24
N GLU A 75 -15.20 -29.78 -1.90
CA GLU A 75 -15.26 -28.32 -1.74
C GLU A 75 -15.70 -27.93 -0.32
N LEU A 76 -15.13 -26.84 0.17
CA LEU A 76 -15.48 -26.26 1.46
C LEU A 76 -16.29 -24.98 1.27
N PHE A 77 -16.83 -24.47 2.37
CA PHE A 77 -17.58 -23.24 2.44
C PHE A 77 -16.98 -22.30 3.48
N VAL A 78 -17.12 -20.99 3.26
CA VAL A 78 -16.66 -19.99 4.22
C VAL A 78 -17.53 -20.04 5.47
N ASN A 79 -16.90 -19.98 6.65
CA ASN A 79 -17.61 -19.80 7.91
C ASN A 79 -17.95 -18.31 8.13
N PRO A 80 -19.25 -17.90 8.09
CA PRO A 80 -19.62 -16.50 8.27
C PRO A 80 -19.34 -15.98 9.70
N ALA A 81 -19.12 -16.86 10.68
CA ALA A 81 -18.72 -16.46 12.02
C ALA A 81 -17.21 -16.20 12.16
N GLN A 82 -16.40 -16.65 11.19
CA GLN A 82 -14.93 -16.55 11.18
C GLN A 82 -14.48 -16.20 9.76
N ILE A 83 -14.70 -14.94 9.37
CA ILE A 83 -14.51 -14.44 8.01
C ILE A 83 -13.02 -14.43 7.64
N ILE A 84 -12.73 -14.96 6.46
CA ILE A 84 -11.42 -14.82 5.82
C ILE A 84 -11.35 -13.43 5.19
N SER A 85 -10.23 -12.73 5.37
CA SER A 85 -9.97 -11.49 4.63
C SER A 85 -8.69 -11.59 3.80
N VAL A 86 -8.65 -10.84 2.71
CA VAL A 86 -7.49 -10.74 1.82
C VAL A 86 -7.07 -9.28 1.74
N ASP A 87 -5.86 -8.98 2.19
CA ASP A 87 -5.24 -7.67 2.02
C ASP A 87 -4.52 -7.65 0.68
N LEU A 88 -5.05 -6.89 -0.27
CA LEU A 88 -4.54 -6.76 -1.62
C LEU A 88 -3.84 -5.41 -1.81
N ILE A 89 -2.74 -5.41 -2.54
CA ILE A 89 -2.12 -4.18 -3.01
C ILE A 89 -3.05 -3.51 -4.04
N SER A 90 -3.26 -2.20 -3.91
CA SER A 90 -4.12 -1.44 -4.81
C SER A 90 -3.40 -0.24 -5.42
N TRP A 91 -3.85 0.17 -6.60
CA TRP A 91 -3.27 1.29 -7.34
C TRP A 91 -4.07 2.60 -7.18
N SER A 92 -5.22 2.53 -6.50
CA SER A 92 -6.15 3.65 -6.35
C SER A 92 -6.48 3.89 -4.88
N LYS A 93 -6.43 5.15 -4.47
CA LYS A 93 -6.89 5.60 -3.14
C LYS A 93 -8.34 6.08 -3.11
N SER A 94 -9.04 5.94 -4.22
CA SER A 94 -10.42 6.41 -4.33
C SER A 94 -11.33 5.69 -3.33
N PRO A 95 -12.16 6.40 -2.55
CA PRO A 95 -13.14 5.79 -1.66
C PRO A 95 -14.40 5.28 -2.39
N GLU A 96 -14.46 5.41 -3.72
CA GLU A 96 -15.66 5.13 -4.52
C GLU A 96 -15.90 3.63 -4.77
N PHE A 97 -14.90 2.79 -4.52
CA PHE A 97 -14.97 1.35 -4.75
C PHE A 97 -15.86 0.65 -3.70
N ASN A 98 -16.43 -0.49 -4.09
CA ASN A 98 -17.24 -1.38 -3.27
C ASN A 98 -16.76 -2.82 -3.46
N LEU A 99 -17.13 -3.71 -2.55
CA LEU A 99 -16.88 -5.14 -2.64
C LEU A 99 -18.03 -5.86 -3.35
N TYR A 100 -17.70 -6.81 -4.21
CA TYR A 100 -18.67 -7.63 -4.95
C TYR A 100 -18.26 -9.10 -4.93
N ASP A 101 -19.23 -9.96 -4.67
CA ASP A 101 -19.06 -11.41 -4.79
C ASP A 101 -19.75 -11.90 -6.07
N LEU A 102 -19.08 -12.73 -6.87
CA LEU A 102 -19.70 -13.31 -8.05
C LEU A 102 -20.61 -14.47 -7.66
N ASP A 103 -21.90 -14.37 -7.95
CA ASP A 103 -22.80 -15.52 -7.91
C ASP A 103 -22.53 -16.41 -9.14
N GLN A 104 -21.79 -17.50 -8.94
CA GLN A 104 -21.38 -18.41 -10.02
C GLN A 104 -22.56 -19.11 -10.72
N ALA A 105 -23.72 -19.23 -10.06
CA ALA A 105 -24.89 -19.88 -10.66
C ALA A 105 -25.61 -18.96 -11.66
N THR A 106 -25.63 -17.66 -11.38
CA THR A 106 -26.29 -16.65 -12.22
C THR A 106 -25.34 -15.87 -13.12
N GLY A 107 -24.04 -15.86 -12.79
CA GLY A 107 -23.04 -15.01 -13.43
C GLY A 107 -23.17 -13.53 -13.09
N LEU A 108 -23.90 -13.19 -12.01
CA LEU A 108 -24.15 -11.81 -11.59
C LEU A 108 -23.39 -11.46 -10.33
N TRP A 109 -22.95 -10.21 -10.23
CA TRP A 109 -22.27 -9.66 -9.06
C TRP A 109 -23.25 -9.23 -7.97
N VAL A 110 -22.93 -9.58 -6.73
CA VAL A 110 -23.69 -9.20 -5.54
C VAL A 110 -22.89 -8.18 -4.74
N ASP A 111 -23.42 -6.96 -4.63
CA ASP A 111 -22.82 -5.88 -3.83
C ASP A 111 -22.78 -6.25 -2.34
N GLN A 112 -21.60 -6.20 -1.75
CA GLN A 112 -21.31 -6.49 -0.34
C GLN A 112 -21.07 -5.20 0.48
N GLY A 113 -21.15 -4.03 -0.14
CA GLY A 113 -20.95 -2.74 0.48
C GLY A 113 -19.54 -2.19 0.28
N LYS A 114 -19.15 -1.26 1.15
CA LYS A 114 -17.88 -0.53 1.02
C LYS A 114 -16.67 -1.41 1.34
N ASP A 115 -15.58 -1.17 0.61
CA ASP A 115 -14.30 -1.76 0.91
C ASP A 115 -13.63 -1.10 2.13
N SER A 116 -12.53 -1.71 2.59
CA SER A 116 -11.65 -1.11 3.58
C SER A 116 -10.31 -0.78 2.93
N ILE A 117 -9.88 0.48 3.05
CA ILE A 117 -8.62 0.96 2.50
C ILE A 117 -7.67 1.43 3.61
N SER A 118 -6.42 1.01 3.52
CA SER A 118 -5.31 1.48 4.35
C SER A 118 -4.27 2.14 3.47
N VAL A 119 -3.85 3.34 3.87
CA VAL A 119 -2.78 4.10 3.21
C VAL A 119 -1.72 4.43 4.24
N SER A 120 -0.48 4.06 3.97
CA SER A 120 0.64 4.37 4.86
C SER A 120 1.87 4.85 4.10
N GLU A 121 2.73 5.57 4.81
CA GLU A 121 4.03 6.04 4.34
C GLU A 121 5.14 5.49 5.24
N LYS A 122 6.27 5.10 4.65
CA LYS A 122 7.39 4.49 5.39
C LYS A 122 7.88 5.40 6.52
N ALA A 123 7.99 6.70 6.25
CA ALA A 123 8.41 7.68 7.25
C ALA A 123 7.41 7.76 8.42
N ALA A 124 6.10 7.79 8.13
CA ALA A 124 5.06 7.84 9.16
C ALA A 124 5.01 6.55 10.01
N GLU A 125 5.24 5.37 9.42
CA GLU A 125 5.34 4.11 10.17
C GLU A 125 6.57 4.11 11.10
N LEU A 126 7.73 4.60 10.62
CA LEU A 126 8.95 4.71 11.43
C LEU A 126 8.84 5.74 12.57
N GLU A 127 8.03 6.79 12.41
CA GLU A 127 7.75 7.78 13.46
C GLU A 127 6.88 7.22 14.59
N GLN A 128 6.08 6.19 14.33
CA GLN A 128 5.23 5.52 15.34
C GLN A 128 6.00 4.52 16.22
N LEU A 129 7.27 4.24 15.88
CA LEU A 129 8.11 3.34 16.67
C LEU A 129 8.24 3.82 18.13
N PRO A 130 8.28 2.91 19.13
CA PRO A 130 8.38 3.27 20.54
C PRO A 130 9.50 4.29 20.79
N PRO A 131 9.23 5.44 21.43
CA PRO A 131 10.23 6.49 21.60
C PRO A 131 11.39 5.96 22.45
N ILE A 132 12.62 6.23 22.01
CA ILE A 132 13.82 5.91 22.79
C ILE A 132 14.18 7.09 23.69
N PRO A 133 14.56 6.85 24.96
CA PRO A 133 15.12 7.89 25.82
C PRO A 133 16.33 8.56 25.16
N ALA A 134 16.63 9.80 25.56
CA ALA A 134 17.79 10.49 25.02
C ALA A 134 19.08 9.71 25.34
N MET A 135 19.87 9.42 24.31
CA MET A 135 21.18 8.81 24.48
C MET A 135 22.11 9.75 25.25
N PRO A 136 23.09 9.22 26.01
CA PRO A 136 24.18 10.02 26.57
C PRO A 136 24.81 10.90 25.50
N LYS A 137 25.13 12.14 25.86
CA LYS A 137 25.77 13.10 24.95
C LYS A 137 27.21 13.31 25.33
N VAL A 138 28.05 13.56 24.32
CA VAL A 138 29.39 14.09 24.56
C VAL A 138 29.27 15.57 24.93
N ALA A 139 30.00 16.00 25.95
CA ALA A 139 30.07 17.40 26.36
C ALA A 139 30.55 18.30 25.23
N THR A 140 29.87 19.43 25.05
CA THR A 140 30.28 20.50 24.14
C THR A 140 31.15 21.53 24.87
N PRO A 141 31.78 22.48 24.15
CA PRO A 141 32.48 23.60 24.79
C PRO A 141 31.60 24.49 25.69
N TYR A 142 30.26 24.36 25.60
CA TYR A 142 29.31 25.10 26.43
C TYR A 142 28.84 24.29 27.66
N SER A 143 29.23 23.01 27.75
CA SER A 143 28.86 22.17 28.88
C SER A 143 29.56 22.63 30.16
N PHE A 144 28.86 22.55 31.29
CA PHE A 144 29.38 22.98 32.58
C PHE A 144 29.11 21.96 33.68
N LYS A 145 29.96 21.96 34.70
CA LYS A 145 29.77 21.15 35.92
C LYS A 145 29.04 21.97 36.97
N ILE A 146 28.26 21.28 37.80
CA ILE A 146 27.70 21.85 39.02
C ILE A 146 28.42 21.17 40.18
N LYS A 147 28.84 21.97 41.16
CA LYS A 147 29.53 21.49 42.35
C LYS A 147 29.09 22.33 43.55
N ASP A 148 28.88 21.68 44.69
CA ASP A 148 28.68 22.37 45.95
C ASP A 148 30.01 22.48 46.71
N ASP A 149 30.59 23.68 46.71
CA ASP A 149 31.82 23.95 47.48
C ASP A 149 31.56 24.13 48.99
N THR A 150 30.29 24.20 49.42
CA THR A 150 29.88 24.44 50.81
C THR A 150 29.41 23.18 51.53
N ASN A 151 29.12 22.11 50.79
CA ASN A 151 28.62 20.83 51.28
C ASN A 151 27.29 20.95 52.06
N ASN A 152 26.46 21.93 51.71
CA ASN A 152 25.14 22.18 52.28
C ASN A 152 24.00 21.59 51.43
N PHE A 153 24.29 21.20 50.18
CA PHE A 153 23.33 20.67 49.19
C PHE A 153 23.82 19.32 48.63
N PRO A 154 24.01 18.30 49.46
CA PRO A 154 24.58 17.00 49.04
C PRO A 154 23.72 16.27 47.99
N GLU A 155 22.46 16.66 47.80
CA GLU A 155 21.60 16.12 46.75
C GLU A 155 22.13 16.32 45.33
N ILE A 156 23.04 17.28 45.10
CA ILE A 156 23.62 17.53 43.77
C ILE A 156 24.89 16.71 43.49
N ASP A 157 25.43 16.00 44.49
CA ASP A 157 26.64 15.16 44.34
C ASP A 157 26.41 14.00 43.35
N ILE A 158 25.15 13.61 43.14
CA ILE A 158 24.77 12.62 42.12
C ILE A 158 25.16 13.04 40.70
N TYR A 159 25.47 14.33 40.48
CA TYR A 159 25.89 14.88 39.19
C TYR A 159 27.40 15.16 39.11
N GLU A 160 28.22 14.78 40.09
CA GLU A 160 29.67 15.08 40.11
C GLU A 160 30.41 14.58 38.85
N ARG A 161 29.94 13.45 38.30
CA ARG A 161 30.50 12.82 37.08
C ARG A 161 29.75 13.15 35.80
N VAL A 162 28.89 14.17 35.82
CA VAL A 162 28.05 14.54 34.68
C VAL A 162 28.15 16.04 34.43
N LEU A 163 28.11 16.44 33.16
CA LEU A 163 28.03 17.83 32.74
C LEU A 163 26.62 18.17 32.29
N PHE A 164 26.27 19.45 32.41
CA PHE A 164 25.03 20.00 31.88
C PHE A 164 25.35 20.72 30.57
N ASP A 165 24.84 20.19 29.46
CA ASP A 165 24.99 20.78 28.14
C ASP A 165 23.76 21.61 27.75
N PRO A 166 23.89 22.93 27.54
CA PRO A 166 22.74 23.79 27.26
C PRO A 166 21.99 23.40 25.98
N VAL A 167 20.66 23.26 26.07
CA VAL A 167 19.77 23.11 24.91
C VAL A 167 19.91 24.32 23.96
N ASN A 168 20.09 25.52 24.53
CA ASN A 168 20.42 26.72 23.79
C ASN A 168 21.47 27.55 24.57
N PRO A 169 22.76 27.48 24.17
CA PRO A 169 23.83 28.19 24.87
C PRO A 169 23.60 29.69 25.01
N SER A 170 22.99 30.34 24.01
CA SER A 170 22.74 31.78 24.03
C SER A 170 21.68 32.22 25.05
N LYS A 171 20.84 31.29 25.53
CA LYS A 171 19.81 31.53 26.54
C LYS A 171 20.20 31.00 27.93
N CYS A 172 21.34 30.35 28.06
CA CYS A 172 21.80 29.78 29.32
C CYS A 172 22.41 30.88 30.20
N GLY A 173 21.69 31.30 31.25
CA GLY A 173 22.13 32.37 32.15
C GLY A 173 22.73 31.89 33.48
N VAL A 174 22.95 30.58 33.62
CA VAL A 174 23.41 29.95 34.86
C VAL A 174 24.83 30.41 35.18
N SER A 175 25.07 30.73 36.44
CA SER A 175 26.37 31.18 36.95
C SER A 175 26.54 30.77 38.41
N ASN A 176 27.68 31.09 39.01
CA ASN A 176 27.92 30.86 40.43
C ASN A 176 26.82 31.53 41.27
N ALA A 177 26.27 30.77 42.22
CA ALA A 177 25.06 31.12 42.94
C ALA A 177 25.15 30.67 44.41
N THR A 178 24.29 31.21 45.26
CA THR A 178 24.18 30.79 46.68
C THR A 178 23.42 29.48 46.82
N GLU A 179 22.57 29.16 45.85
CA GLU A 179 21.82 27.91 45.77
C GLU A 179 21.67 27.48 44.29
N MET A 180 21.72 26.18 44.04
CA MET A 180 21.45 25.56 42.74
C MET A 180 20.28 24.58 42.88
N ARG A 181 19.31 24.63 41.96
CA ARG A 181 18.22 23.64 41.86
C ARG A 181 18.25 22.96 40.51
N ILE A 182 18.00 21.66 40.51
CA ILE A 182 18.01 20.83 39.31
C ILE A 182 16.69 20.06 39.25
N ASN A 183 15.87 20.35 38.25
CA ASN A 183 14.60 19.67 38.04
C ASN A 183 14.69 18.84 36.75
N LEU A 184 14.33 17.55 36.82
CA LEU A 184 14.10 16.75 35.62
C LEU A 184 12.74 17.13 35.03
N LEU A 185 12.74 17.53 33.76
CA LEU A 185 11.56 17.74 32.92
C LEU A 185 11.31 16.50 32.04
N ASP A 186 10.51 16.66 30.99
CA ASP A 186 10.24 15.59 30.02
C ASP A 186 11.43 15.32 29.09
N SER A 187 11.49 14.09 28.56
CA SER A 187 12.43 13.68 27.50
C SER A 187 13.92 13.86 27.83
N GLY A 188 14.29 13.82 29.12
CA GLY A 188 15.68 13.91 29.56
C GLY A 188 16.27 15.33 29.58
N ILE A 189 15.40 16.35 29.56
CA ILE A 189 15.79 17.75 29.75
C ILE A 189 15.80 18.08 31.25
N PHE A 190 16.84 18.76 31.70
CA PHE A 190 16.99 19.25 33.06
C PHE A 190 16.87 20.77 33.08
N GLU A 191 16.07 21.32 33.98
CA GLU A 191 16.08 22.74 34.31
C GLU A 191 17.09 22.96 35.44
N VAL A 192 18.19 23.64 35.12
CA VAL A 192 19.19 24.11 36.07
C VAL A 192 18.86 25.55 36.44
N ILE A 193 18.64 25.81 37.72
CA ILE A 193 18.31 27.13 38.27
C ILE A 193 19.43 27.56 39.21
N SER A 194 20.05 28.70 38.90
CA SER A 194 21.03 29.34 39.79
C SER A 194 20.38 30.52 40.51
N ILE A 195 20.38 30.49 41.85
CA ILE A 195 19.74 31.50 42.72
C ILE A 195 20.82 32.27 43.47
N ILE A 196 20.88 33.58 43.25
CA ILE A 196 21.73 34.49 44.02
C ILE A 196 20.84 35.21 45.02
N ASP A 197 20.98 34.85 46.31
CA ASP A 197 20.33 35.51 47.44
C ASP A 197 21.39 35.94 48.45
N ALA A 198 21.95 37.13 48.22
CA ALA A 198 22.97 37.71 49.09
C ALA A 198 22.92 39.24 49.06
N PHE A 199 23.27 39.87 50.19
CA PHE A 199 23.40 41.33 50.32
C PHE A 199 22.15 42.11 49.85
N GLY A 200 20.95 41.54 50.05
CA GLY A 200 19.67 42.19 49.69
C GLY A 200 19.34 42.17 48.20
N LYS A 201 20.03 41.36 47.38
CA LYS A 201 19.68 41.12 45.98
C LYS A 201 19.24 39.67 45.80
N TYR A 202 18.08 39.50 45.15
CA TYR A 202 17.54 38.23 44.71
C TYR A 202 17.53 38.16 43.19
N GLN A 203 18.18 37.17 42.62
CA GLN A 203 18.17 36.91 41.18
C GLN A 203 18.12 35.42 40.89
N GLU A 204 17.24 35.02 39.98
CA GLU A 204 17.19 33.68 39.42
C GLU A 204 17.60 33.71 37.95
N SER A 205 18.47 32.77 37.57
CA SER A 205 18.76 32.47 36.17
C SER A 205 18.51 31.00 35.91
N ARG A 206 18.07 30.68 34.69
CA ARG A 206 17.68 29.33 34.30
C ARG A 206 18.44 28.87 33.07
N CYS A 207 18.65 27.56 32.97
CA CYS A 207 19.19 26.92 31.78
C CYS A 207 18.56 25.55 31.60
N LEU A 208 18.02 25.30 30.40
CA LEU A 208 17.58 23.98 30.01
C LEU A 208 18.78 23.22 29.46
N CYS A 209 19.04 22.03 29.99
CA CYS A 209 20.23 21.25 29.71
C CYS A 209 19.90 19.79 29.42
N TYR A 210 20.77 19.14 28.64
CA TYR A 210 20.89 17.68 28.64
C TYR A 210 22.04 17.27 29.56
N LEU A 211 22.00 16.04 30.07
CA LEU A 211 23.19 15.43 30.65
C LEU A 211 24.19 15.09 29.55
N ALA A 212 25.46 15.41 29.79
CA ALA A 212 26.57 15.14 28.90
C ALA A 212 27.79 14.64 29.68
N PHE A 213 28.69 13.95 28.99
CA PHE A 213 29.85 13.27 29.57
C PHE A 213 31.12 13.70 28.85
N GLU A 214 32.24 13.71 29.58
CA GLU A 214 33.54 13.92 28.94
C GLU A 214 33.82 12.80 27.92
N GLN A 215 34.40 13.15 26.78
CA GLN A 215 34.77 12.17 25.76
C GLN A 215 35.76 11.15 26.33
N GLY A 216 35.52 9.86 26.09
CA GLY A 216 36.35 8.77 26.59
C GLY A 216 35.61 7.95 27.65
N GLU A 217 36.31 7.59 28.72
CA GLU A 217 35.83 6.62 29.73
C GLU A 217 34.46 6.96 30.32
N ASP A 218 34.20 8.25 30.63
CA ASP A 218 32.93 8.68 31.22
C ASP A 218 31.76 8.54 30.24
N TYR A 219 31.95 8.95 28.97
CA TYR A 219 30.96 8.78 27.92
C TYR A 219 30.72 7.30 27.58
N ASP A 220 31.79 6.52 27.43
CA ASP A 220 31.71 5.10 27.08
C ASP A 220 30.98 4.32 28.20
N SER A 221 31.31 4.59 29.47
CA SER A 221 30.62 3.99 30.62
C SER A 221 29.14 4.38 30.68
N ALA A 222 28.81 5.65 30.43
CA ALA A 222 27.43 6.12 30.40
C ALA A 222 26.64 5.48 29.25
N LEU A 223 27.28 5.31 28.08
CA LEU A 223 26.70 4.64 26.93
C LEU A 223 26.45 3.15 27.20
N GLU A 224 27.39 2.45 27.83
CA GLU A 224 27.22 1.04 28.24
C GLU A 224 26.06 0.88 29.23
N ILE A 225 25.98 1.74 30.26
CA ILE A 225 24.87 1.72 31.23
C ILE A 225 23.54 1.99 30.52
N TYR A 226 23.50 2.97 29.60
CA TYR A 226 22.32 3.29 28.81
C TYR A 226 21.88 2.09 27.96
N GLN A 227 22.81 1.49 27.21
CA GLN A 227 22.54 0.34 26.35
C GLN A 227 22.06 -0.85 27.18
N ALA A 228 22.68 -1.13 28.33
CA ALA A 228 22.25 -2.20 29.22
C ALA A 228 20.86 -1.95 29.81
N LYS A 229 20.58 -0.71 30.26
CA LYS A 229 19.28 -0.33 30.83
C LYS A 229 18.14 -0.43 29.83
N TYR A 230 18.38 -0.05 28.57
CA TYR A 230 17.36 0.00 27.52
C TYR A 230 17.51 -1.10 26.47
N ALA A 231 18.33 -2.14 26.71
CA ALA A 231 18.63 -3.19 25.74
C ALA A 231 17.38 -3.81 25.09
N SER A 232 16.37 -4.14 25.90
CA SER A 232 15.11 -4.71 25.41
C SER A 232 14.37 -3.74 24.49
N LEU A 233 14.27 -2.47 24.85
CA LEU A 233 13.59 -1.45 24.07
C LEU A 233 14.32 -1.16 22.75
N LEU A 234 15.66 -1.09 22.80
CA LEU A 234 16.49 -0.88 21.62
C LEU A 234 16.35 -2.04 20.63
N SER A 235 16.44 -3.28 21.13
CA SER A 235 16.28 -4.48 20.32
C SER A 235 14.87 -4.62 19.74
N GLU A 236 13.83 -4.33 20.53
CA GLU A 236 12.44 -4.32 20.05
C GLU A 236 12.25 -3.26 18.95
N ARG A 237 12.74 -2.04 19.16
CA ARG A 237 12.65 -0.97 18.18
C ARG A 237 13.40 -1.29 16.89
N GLU A 238 14.60 -1.87 16.99
CA GLU A 238 15.38 -2.33 15.84
C GLU A 238 14.62 -3.41 15.05
N ALA A 239 14.09 -4.43 15.73
CA ALA A 239 13.30 -5.47 15.08
C ALA A 239 12.04 -4.93 14.39
N LEU A 240 11.33 -3.97 15.00
CA LEU A 240 10.19 -3.31 14.38
C LEU A 240 10.59 -2.45 13.18
N ALA A 241 11.71 -1.73 13.26
CA ALA A 241 12.21 -0.93 12.16
C ALA A 241 12.64 -1.81 10.97
N ASP A 242 13.30 -2.93 11.26
CA ASP A 242 13.71 -3.92 10.25
C ASP A 242 12.50 -4.59 9.60
N ASP A 243 11.46 -4.94 10.36
CA ASP A 243 10.20 -5.48 9.82
C ASP A 243 9.52 -4.46 8.90
N ILE A 244 9.40 -3.19 9.31
CA ILE A 244 8.89 -2.11 8.46
C ILE A 244 9.73 -2.02 7.18
N ASN A 245 11.06 -1.98 7.29
CA ASN A 245 11.93 -1.91 6.13
C ASN A 245 11.70 -3.07 5.16
N LEU A 246 11.66 -4.30 5.67
CA LEU A 246 11.41 -5.51 4.88
C LEU A 246 10.06 -5.46 4.16
N GLN A 247 8.98 -5.10 4.85
CA GLN A 247 7.65 -4.99 4.25
C GLN A 247 7.60 -3.94 3.14
N TRP A 248 8.31 -2.82 3.31
CA TRP A 248 8.38 -1.78 2.30
C TRP A 248 9.24 -2.20 1.11
N ASP A 249 10.33 -2.93 1.33
CA ASP A 249 11.18 -3.45 0.25
C ASP A 249 10.41 -4.49 -0.58
N GLU A 250 9.68 -5.41 0.05
CA GLU A 250 8.77 -6.36 -0.63
C GLU A 250 7.70 -5.63 -1.46
N TYR A 251 7.10 -4.57 -0.89
CA TYR A 251 6.11 -3.76 -1.60
C TYR A 251 6.72 -3.06 -2.83
N GLN A 252 7.94 -2.52 -2.74
CA GLN A 252 8.61 -1.92 -3.90
C GLN A 252 8.93 -2.96 -4.98
N ASP A 253 9.35 -4.17 -4.61
CA ASP A 253 9.63 -5.24 -5.56
C ASP A 253 8.37 -5.62 -6.37
N ILE A 254 7.22 -5.70 -5.71
CA ILE A 254 5.93 -5.94 -6.36
C ILE A 254 5.54 -4.77 -7.26
N LEU A 255 5.67 -3.53 -6.77
CA LEU A 255 5.42 -2.34 -7.58
C LEU A 255 6.25 -2.32 -8.86
N ASP A 256 7.53 -2.67 -8.78
CA ASP A 256 8.42 -2.68 -9.92
C ASP A 256 8.11 -3.80 -10.93
N GLN A 257 7.58 -4.94 -10.47
CA GLN A 257 7.03 -5.98 -11.35
C GLN A 257 5.81 -5.45 -12.12
N HIS A 258 4.88 -4.77 -11.45
CA HIS A 258 3.67 -4.21 -12.09
C HIS A 258 3.94 -2.96 -12.95
N ARG A 259 4.94 -2.13 -12.60
CA ARG A 259 5.40 -1.01 -13.44
C ARG A 259 6.00 -1.50 -14.76
N LYS A 260 6.77 -2.59 -14.75
CA LYS A 260 7.26 -3.23 -15.98
C LYS A 260 6.11 -3.74 -16.85
N ALA A 261 4.98 -4.11 -16.24
CA ALA A 261 3.71 -4.42 -16.90
C ALA A 261 2.85 -3.18 -17.26
N GLN A 262 3.45 -1.98 -17.28
CA GLN A 262 2.90 -0.71 -17.76
C GLN A 262 1.86 0.03 -16.89
N ILE A 263 1.73 -0.28 -15.60
CA ILE A 263 0.94 0.55 -14.67
C ILE A 263 1.75 1.80 -14.26
N LYS A 264 1.68 2.87 -15.08
CA LYS A 264 2.54 4.07 -14.98
C LYS A 264 2.21 5.04 -13.83
N SER A 265 1.10 4.85 -13.10
CA SER A 265 0.57 5.84 -12.15
C SER A 265 1.18 5.80 -10.73
N LEU A 266 2.09 4.87 -10.44
CA LEU A 266 2.52 4.58 -9.06
C LEU A 266 3.78 5.35 -8.67
N SER A 267 3.70 6.17 -7.61
CA SER A 267 4.83 6.93 -7.08
C SER A 267 5.76 6.11 -6.19
N GLY A 268 5.28 4.99 -5.63
CA GLY A 268 5.98 4.17 -4.65
C GLY A 268 6.16 4.82 -3.27
N LYS A 269 5.65 6.05 -3.08
CA LYS A 269 5.78 6.79 -1.81
C LYS A 269 4.82 6.30 -0.74
N GLU A 270 3.69 5.75 -1.17
CA GLU A 270 2.60 5.30 -0.30
C GLU A 270 2.28 3.84 -0.60
N LYS A 271 2.03 3.09 0.47
CA LYS A 271 1.53 1.71 0.43
C LYS A 271 0.01 1.78 0.54
N ILE A 272 -0.67 1.28 -0.48
CA ILE A 272 -2.13 1.29 -0.56
C ILE A 272 -2.61 -0.15 -0.52
N ILE A 273 -3.32 -0.51 0.54
CA ILE A 273 -3.85 -1.84 0.76
C ILE A 273 -5.37 -1.76 0.82
N ARG A 274 -6.06 -2.65 0.11
CA ARG A 274 -7.50 -2.87 0.23
C ARG A 274 -7.78 -4.22 0.82
N THR A 275 -8.65 -4.28 1.82
CA THR A 275 -9.04 -5.53 2.47
C THR A 275 -10.37 -6.01 1.90
N LEU A 276 -10.35 -7.17 1.27
CA LEU A 276 -11.51 -7.85 0.72
C LEU A 276 -11.99 -8.89 1.73
N SER A 277 -13.23 -8.77 2.19
CA SER A 277 -13.86 -9.78 3.04
C SER A 277 -14.45 -10.89 2.18
N MET A 278 -14.09 -12.14 2.45
CA MET A 278 -14.60 -13.29 1.73
C MET A 278 -15.89 -13.77 2.40
N ASN A 279 -17.05 -13.54 1.79
CA ASN A 279 -18.31 -14.12 2.29
C ASN A 279 -18.61 -15.49 1.66
N LYS A 280 -18.02 -15.76 0.49
CA LYS A 280 -18.13 -17.01 -0.26
C LYS A 280 -16.80 -17.31 -0.96
N PHE A 281 -16.58 -18.57 -1.32
CA PHE A 281 -15.51 -18.93 -2.24
C PHE A 281 -15.91 -18.62 -3.69
N GLY A 282 -14.92 -18.45 -4.55
CA GLY A 282 -15.05 -17.95 -5.91
C GLY A 282 -14.41 -16.56 -6.07
N PHE A 283 -14.97 -15.76 -6.98
CA PHE A 283 -14.45 -14.43 -7.30
C PHE A 283 -15.00 -13.37 -6.35
N VAL A 284 -14.08 -12.56 -5.82
CA VAL A 284 -14.38 -11.36 -5.04
C VAL A 284 -13.64 -10.19 -5.67
N ASN A 285 -14.33 -9.09 -5.85
CA ASN A 285 -13.78 -7.91 -6.49
C ASN A 285 -14.00 -6.64 -5.66
N CYS A 286 -13.05 -5.72 -5.76
CA CYS A 286 -13.16 -4.36 -5.26
C CYS A 286 -13.26 -3.43 -6.48
N ASP A 287 -14.48 -3.03 -6.81
CA ASP A 287 -14.78 -2.34 -8.07
C ASP A 287 -15.53 -1.02 -7.89
N TYR A 288 -15.39 -0.17 -8.90
CA TYR A 288 -16.21 1.00 -9.11
C TYR A 288 -17.03 0.86 -10.41
N PRO A 289 -18.37 0.91 -10.36
CA PRO A 289 -19.21 0.89 -11.57
C PRO A 289 -19.06 2.18 -12.39
N LEU A 290 -18.47 2.07 -13.58
CA LEU A 290 -18.33 3.12 -14.57
C LEU A 290 -19.42 3.04 -15.65
N SER A 291 -19.83 4.21 -16.14
CA SER A 291 -20.53 4.29 -17.43
C SER A 291 -19.54 4.01 -18.58
N TYR A 292 -20.07 3.51 -19.70
CA TYR A 292 -19.28 3.37 -20.92
C TYR A 292 -18.63 4.69 -21.37
N PRO A 293 -17.48 4.65 -22.07
CA PRO A 293 -16.76 5.84 -22.51
C PRO A 293 -17.60 6.80 -23.35
N GLN A 294 -17.18 8.06 -23.36
CA GLN A 294 -17.83 9.14 -24.09
C GLN A 294 -16.85 9.85 -25.04
N GLY A 295 -17.38 10.53 -26.06
CA GLY A 295 -16.59 11.30 -27.03
C GLY A 295 -16.62 10.68 -28.43
N GLY A 296 -15.94 9.55 -28.60
CA GLY A 296 -15.82 8.81 -29.85
C GLY A 296 -16.95 7.80 -30.06
N LEU A 297 -17.43 7.69 -31.30
CA LEU A 297 -18.43 6.70 -31.73
C LEU A 297 -17.98 6.08 -33.05
N LEU A 298 -17.69 4.78 -33.02
CA LEU A 298 -17.20 4.01 -34.16
C LEU A 298 -18.16 2.86 -34.46
N THR A 299 -18.72 2.85 -35.67
CA THR A 299 -19.42 1.70 -36.24
C THR A 299 -18.49 1.09 -37.30
N PRO A 300 -17.71 0.06 -36.95
CA PRO A 300 -16.60 -0.42 -37.77
C PRO A 300 -17.06 -1.34 -38.90
N TYR A 301 -16.36 -1.27 -40.03
CA TYR A 301 -16.25 -2.36 -40.99
C TYR A 301 -14.81 -2.88 -40.93
N PHE A 302 -14.60 -4.03 -40.31
CA PHE A 302 -13.26 -4.54 -40.05
C PHE A 302 -12.65 -5.18 -41.30
N VAL A 303 -11.41 -4.82 -41.57
CA VAL A 303 -10.56 -5.43 -42.60
C VAL A 303 -9.19 -5.76 -42.02
N ASP A 304 -8.46 -6.70 -42.63
CA ASP A 304 -7.04 -6.91 -42.35
C ASP A 304 -6.15 -5.89 -43.11
N GLU A 305 -4.85 -6.00 -42.93
CA GLU A 305 -3.86 -5.14 -43.58
C GLU A 305 -3.86 -5.26 -45.12
N GLU A 306 -4.32 -6.39 -45.66
CA GLU A 306 -4.51 -6.63 -47.09
C GLU A 306 -5.87 -6.12 -47.61
N GLN A 307 -6.67 -5.49 -46.75
CA GLN A 307 -8.03 -5.01 -47.00
C GLN A 307 -9.09 -6.11 -47.21
N ASN A 308 -8.79 -7.35 -46.81
CA ASN A 308 -9.78 -8.41 -46.78
C ASN A 308 -10.74 -8.21 -45.61
N PRO A 309 -12.06 -8.37 -45.79
CA PRO A 309 -13.01 -8.26 -44.70
C PRO A 309 -12.79 -9.34 -43.65
N ILE A 310 -12.81 -8.94 -42.38
CA ILE A 310 -12.74 -9.87 -41.25
C ILE A 310 -13.99 -9.76 -40.38
N THR A 311 -14.36 -10.86 -39.72
CA THR A 311 -15.50 -10.91 -38.80
C THR A 311 -14.98 -11.02 -37.38
N LEU A 312 -15.39 -10.10 -36.51
CA LEU A 312 -15.16 -10.14 -35.07
C LEU A 312 -16.53 -10.20 -34.39
N ASN A 313 -16.82 -11.30 -33.68
CA ASN A 313 -18.12 -11.48 -33.00
C ASN A 313 -18.28 -10.53 -31.81
N GLU A 314 -17.16 -10.25 -31.15
CA GLU A 314 -17.05 -9.31 -30.05
C GLU A 314 -15.71 -8.61 -30.16
N VAL A 315 -15.69 -7.35 -29.72
CA VAL A 315 -14.51 -6.54 -29.60
C VAL A 315 -14.43 -6.00 -28.18
N VAL A 316 -13.24 -6.11 -27.59
CA VAL A 316 -12.90 -5.56 -26.30
C VAL A 316 -12.13 -4.26 -26.51
N LEU A 317 -12.48 -3.24 -25.75
CA LEU A 317 -11.76 -1.97 -25.65
C LEU A 317 -11.26 -1.80 -24.22
N VAL A 318 -10.02 -1.37 -24.08
CA VAL A 318 -9.41 -0.90 -22.83
C VAL A 318 -8.94 0.53 -23.05
N GLU A 319 -9.39 1.45 -22.21
CA GLU A 319 -8.81 2.79 -22.13
C GLU A 319 -7.66 2.73 -21.13
N GLN A 320 -6.42 2.99 -21.57
CA GLN A 320 -5.28 2.97 -20.68
C GLN A 320 -5.50 3.93 -19.50
N ASN A 321 -4.99 3.52 -18.34
CA ASN A 321 -5.21 4.13 -17.02
C ASN A 321 -6.59 3.88 -16.41
N THR A 322 -7.51 3.20 -17.10
CA THR A 322 -8.69 2.57 -16.47
C THR A 322 -8.42 1.09 -16.34
N ASN A 323 -8.59 0.52 -15.15
CA ASN A 323 -8.50 -0.93 -14.96
C ASN A 323 -9.86 -1.59 -15.29
N ALA A 324 -10.36 -1.31 -16.49
CA ALA A 324 -11.68 -1.71 -16.99
C ALA A 324 -11.58 -2.29 -18.40
N LEU A 325 -12.52 -3.17 -18.77
CA LEU A 325 -12.67 -3.68 -20.13
C LEU A 325 -14.11 -3.50 -20.62
N PHE A 326 -14.26 -2.90 -21.80
CA PHE A 326 -15.56 -2.62 -22.42
C PHE A 326 -15.78 -3.59 -23.59
N ARG A 327 -16.88 -4.34 -23.58
CA ARG A 327 -17.21 -5.30 -24.64
C ARG A 327 -18.25 -4.71 -25.59
N TYR A 328 -18.06 -4.92 -26.89
CA TYR A 328 -18.93 -4.41 -27.94
C TYR A 328 -19.20 -5.46 -29.01
N THR A 329 -20.44 -5.52 -29.50
CA THR A 329 -20.87 -6.35 -30.63
C THR A 329 -21.22 -5.53 -31.87
N SER A 330 -21.23 -4.19 -31.77
CA SER A 330 -21.61 -3.32 -32.88
C SER A 330 -20.91 -1.95 -32.84
N THR A 331 -21.55 -0.92 -32.29
CA THR A 331 -20.98 0.42 -32.20
C THR A 331 -20.14 0.55 -30.94
N ILE A 332 -18.88 0.92 -31.14
CA ILE A 332 -17.85 1.08 -30.12
C ILE A 332 -17.85 2.54 -29.66
N LYS A 333 -17.93 2.74 -28.34
CA LYS A 333 -17.73 4.04 -27.70
C LYS A 333 -16.33 4.06 -27.09
N TYR A 334 -15.62 5.17 -27.24
CA TYR A 334 -14.28 5.35 -26.71
C TYR A 334 -14.01 6.82 -26.44
N ASN A 335 -13.08 7.13 -25.56
CA ASN A 335 -12.60 8.48 -25.31
C ASN A 335 -11.38 8.75 -26.20
N PRO A 336 -11.48 9.64 -27.19
CA PRO A 336 -10.37 9.93 -28.10
C PRO A 336 -9.19 10.64 -27.42
N ASP A 337 -9.37 11.18 -26.21
CA ASP A 337 -8.29 11.82 -25.44
C ASP A 337 -7.50 10.82 -24.57
N ASN A 338 -8.00 9.59 -24.42
CA ASN A 338 -7.31 8.49 -23.74
C ASN A 338 -6.47 7.67 -24.73
N GLU A 339 -5.44 6.97 -24.23
CA GLU A 339 -4.80 5.93 -25.03
C GLU A 339 -5.72 4.71 -25.06
N ASN A 340 -6.09 4.24 -26.25
CA ASN A 340 -7.04 3.15 -26.41
C ASN A 340 -6.35 1.93 -27.01
N VAL A 341 -6.69 0.75 -26.50
CA VAL A 341 -6.32 -0.53 -27.10
C VAL A 341 -7.59 -1.34 -27.30
N MET A 342 -7.76 -1.88 -28.49
CA MET A 342 -8.92 -2.66 -28.87
C MET A 342 -8.49 -3.96 -29.50
N TRP A 343 -9.17 -5.06 -29.17
CA TRP A 343 -8.92 -6.36 -29.80
C TRP A 343 -10.19 -7.20 -29.92
N GLY A 344 -10.14 -8.18 -30.82
CA GLY A 344 -11.14 -9.22 -30.98
C GLY A 344 -10.49 -10.50 -31.50
N LEU A 345 -11.27 -11.58 -31.53
CA LEU A 345 -10.83 -12.85 -32.11
C LEU A 345 -11.53 -13.09 -33.43
N THR A 346 -10.75 -13.47 -34.44
CA THR A 346 -11.28 -13.97 -35.72
C THR A 346 -11.87 -15.38 -35.55
N PRO A 347 -12.66 -15.89 -36.51
CA PRO A 347 -13.23 -17.24 -36.43
C PRO A 347 -12.19 -18.37 -36.39
N ASP A 348 -10.97 -18.12 -36.88
CA ASP A 348 -9.81 -19.01 -36.77
C ASP A 348 -8.95 -18.74 -35.51
N ASN A 349 -9.51 -18.04 -34.51
CA ASN A 349 -8.90 -17.73 -33.21
C ASN A 349 -7.61 -16.91 -33.27
N LYS A 350 -7.41 -16.11 -34.31
CA LYS A 350 -6.30 -15.15 -34.35
C LYS A 350 -6.69 -13.87 -33.63
N LEU A 351 -5.71 -13.26 -32.98
CA LEU A 351 -5.89 -11.97 -32.33
C LEU A 351 -5.87 -10.87 -33.40
N ALA A 352 -6.99 -10.19 -33.56
CA ALA A 352 -7.08 -8.95 -34.32
C ALA A 352 -7.01 -7.78 -33.33
N TYR A 353 -6.06 -6.87 -33.49
CA TYR A 353 -5.85 -5.77 -32.55
C TYR A 353 -5.69 -4.41 -33.25
N PHE A 354 -5.90 -3.35 -32.47
CA PHE A 354 -5.91 -1.96 -32.89
C PHE A 354 -5.46 -1.10 -31.70
N LYS A 355 -4.38 -0.34 -31.89
CA LYS A 355 -3.67 0.37 -30.82
C LYS A 355 -3.85 1.88 -30.93
N LYS A 356 -3.24 2.58 -29.98
CA LYS A 356 -3.23 4.04 -29.88
C LYS A 356 -2.94 4.72 -31.21
N GLU A 357 -1.87 4.31 -31.90
CA GLU A 357 -1.45 4.90 -33.17
C GLU A 357 -2.51 4.73 -34.27
N ASP A 358 -3.27 3.63 -34.22
CA ASP A 358 -4.33 3.34 -35.18
C ASP A 358 -5.59 4.17 -34.87
N PHE A 359 -5.89 4.40 -33.59
CA PHE A 359 -6.98 5.30 -33.16
C PHE A 359 -6.79 6.73 -33.68
N ASP A 360 -5.54 7.20 -33.76
CA ASP A 360 -5.21 8.53 -34.31
C ASP A 360 -5.55 8.67 -35.80
N LEU A 361 -5.65 7.55 -36.53
CA LEU A 361 -6.01 7.52 -37.95
C LEU A 361 -7.52 7.54 -38.21
N LEU A 362 -8.35 7.35 -37.16
CA LEU A 362 -9.80 7.32 -37.31
C LEU A 362 -10.36 8.69 -37.71
N SER A 363 -11.37 8.66 -38.58
CA SER A 363 -12.12 9.86 -38.94
C SER A 363 -12.89 10.41 -37.74
N LYS A 364 -12.61 11.67 -37.38
CA LYS A 364 -13.34 12.40 -36.33
C LYS A 364 -14.76 12.81 -36.74
N SER A 365 -15.07 12.80 -38.05
CA SER A 365 -16.36 13.25 -38.58
C SER A 365 -17.30 12.12 -39.00
N SER A 366 -16.76 10.95 -39.35
CA SER A 366 -17.56 9.80 -39.77
C SER A 366 -17.68 8.74 -38.69
N LYS A 367 -18.91 8.41 -38.31
CA LYS A 367 -19.18 7.29 -37.39
C LYS A 367 -18.95 5.93 -38.04
N LYS A 368 -19.29 5.80 -39.33
CA LYS A 368 -19.10 4.54 -40.09
C LYS A 368 -17.80 4.63 -40.87
N GLN A 369 -16.88 3.72 -40.62
CA GLN A 369 -15.59 3.70 -41.29
C GLN A 369 -15.00 2.30 -41.35
N THR A 370 -14.19 2.07 -42.39
CA THR A 370 -13.35 0.89 -42.51
C THR A 370 -12.26 0.97 -41.45
N VAL A 371 -12.05 -0.11 -40.72
CA VAL A 371 -11.05 -0.23 -39.65
C VAL A 371 -10.10 -1.35 -40.01
N THR A 372 -8.87 -0.99 -40.36
CA THR A 372 -7.80 -1.95 -40.62
C THR A 372 -7.28 -2.46 -39.28
N MET A 373 -7.50 -3.75 -38.99
CA MET A 373 -6.99 -4.43 -37.80
C MET A 373 -5.66 -5.11 -38.13
N HIS A 374 -4.72 -5.08 -37.19
CA HIS A 374 -3.53 -5.90 -37.26
C HIS A 374 -3.86 -7.33 -36.82
N ILE A 375 -3.43 -8.33 -37.59
CA ILE A 375 -3.67 -9.75 -37.27
C ILE A 375 -2.38 -10.38 -36.77
N SER A 376 -2.44 -11.06 -35.62
CA SER A 376 -1.29 -11.81 -35.11
C SER A 376 -0.90 -12.91 -36.09
N GLU A 377 0.30 -12.82 -36.67
CA GLU A 377 0.82 -13.81 -37.62
C GLU A 377 1.03 -15.20 -37.00
N LYS A 378 1.30 -15.23 -35.69
CA LYS A 378 1.59 -16.42 -34.91
C LYS A 378 0.47 -16.70 -33.93
N GLU A 379 0.28 -17.98 -33.64
CA GLU A 379 -0.55 -18.42 -32.54
C GLU A 379 0.05 -17.90 -31.22
N LEU A 380 -0.74 -17.16 -30.45
CA LEU A 380 -0.33 -16.61 -29.16
C LEU A 380 -0.69 -17.62 -28.07
N LEU A 381 0.33 -18.24 -27.48
CA LEU A 381 0.17 -19.39 -26.58
C LEU A 381 0.29 -19.03 -25.10
N SER A 382 0.74 -17.82 -24.77
CA SER A 382 0.96 -17.38 -23.40
C SER A 382 0.41 -15.99 -23.12
N TYR A 383 0.11 -15.71 -21.86
CA TYR A 383 -0.25 -14.37 -21.37
C TYR A 383 0.79 -13.32 -21.77
N GLU A 384 2.07 -13.66 -21.65
CA GLU A 384 3.19 -12.77 -21.95
C GLU A 384 3.28 -12.42 -23.44
N ASP A 385 2.94 -13.36 -24.32
CA ASP A 385 2.88 -13.11 -25.76
C ASP A 385 1.76 -12.12 -26.11
N ILE A 386 0.57 -12.31 -25.51
CA ILE A 386 -0.58 -11.43 -25.74
C ILE A 386 -0.31 -10.04 -25.14
N MET A 387 0.26 -9.96 -23.94
CA MET A 387 0.64 -8.69 -23.31
C MET A 387 1.58 -7.90 -24.21
N LYS A 388 2.68 -8.50 -24.70
CA LYS A 388 3.62 -7.81 -25.61
C LYS A 388 2.98 -7.32 -26.91
N VAL A 389 1.97 -8.05 -27.40
CA VAL A 389 1.26 -7.68 -28.62
C VAL A 389 0.28 -6.55 -28.37
N LEU A 390 -0.40 -6.48 -27.22
CA LEU A 390 -1.44 -5.48 -26.96
C LEU A 390 -0.92 -4.22 -26.26
N PHE A 391 0.02 -4.37 -25.33
CA PHE A 391 0.55 -3.33 -24.44
C PHE A 391 2.07 -3.24 -24.59
#